data_AF-A0A182J296-F1
#
_entry.id   AF-A0A182J296-F1
#
_cell.length_a   1.000
_cell.length_b   1.000
_cell.length_c   1.000
_cell.angle_alpha   90.00
_cell.angle_beta   90.00
_cell.angle_gamma   90.00
#
_symmetry.space_group_name_H-M   'P 1'
#
loop_
_entity.id
_entity.type
_entity.pdbx_description
1 polymer ?
#
loop_
_entity_poly.entity_id
_entity_poly.type
_entity_poly.pdbx_seq_one_letter_code
_entity_poly.pdbx_strand_id
1 'polypeptide(L)'
;MSEWMLTRNREQQRAAAAAAAAANSDQLNYTAFVDLCRLCAIKGGSRFCSLFDSREAEQRQLLFKIRTILPIVITKEDLLPKKVCERCVDQIEESFAWRTNCVQTEVILRNYAESMRFVTATINFQVSLSGRSNVHYN
;
A
#
# COMPACT_ATOMS: atom_id res chain seq x y z
N MET A 1 6.55 40.20 53.93
CA MET A 1 6.19 38.94 53.24
C MET A 1 7.01 37.83 53.86
N SER A 2 6.39 36.86 54.54
CA SER A 2 7.13 35.84 55.32
C SER A 2 7.80 34.82 54.39
N GLU A 3 8.90 34.23 54.85
CA GLU A 3 9.69 33.22 54.12
C GLU A 3 8.83 32.05 53.62
N TRP A 4 7.83 31.67 54.42
CA TRP A 4 6.79 30.69 54.06
C TRP A 4 5.98 31.07 52.81
N MET A 5 5.65 32.35 52.62
CA MET A 5 4.94 32.80 51.42
C MET A 5 5.81 32.70 50.16
N LEU A 6 7.12 32.95 50.28
CA LEU A 6 8.07 32.84 49.17
C LEU A 6 8.29 31.39 48.76
N THR A 7 8.43 30.48 49.73
CA THR A 7 8.58 29.04 49.47
C THR A 7 7.34 28.46 48.81
N ARG A 8 6.15 28.79 49.32
CA ARG A 8 4.86 28.36 48.75
C ARG A 8 4.65 28.87 47.33
N ASN A 9 5.06 30.11 47.05
CA ASN A 9 4.99 30.69 45.70
C ASN A 9 5.96 29.98 44.73
N ARG A 10 7.20 29.67 45.17
CA ARG A 10 8.16 28.88 44.38
C ARG A 10 7.67 27.45 44.10
N GLU A 11 7.03 26.81 45.08
CA GLU A 11 6.43 25.48 44.91
C GLU A 11 5.24 25.51 43.93
N GLN A 12 4.34 26.49 44.07
CA GLN A 12 3.25 26.71 43.11
C GLN A 12 3.77 26.99 41.69
N GLN A 13 4.81 27.81 41.55
CA GLN A 13 5.46 28.08 40.26
C GLN A 13 6.09 26.82 39.65
N ARG A 14 6.77 26.00 40.46
CA ARG A 14 7.36 24.72 40.03
C ARG A 14 6.28 23.70 39.61
N ALA A 15 5.21 23.57 40.36
CA ALA A 15 4.09 22.69 40.05
C ALA A 15 3.37 23.11 38.75
N ALA A 16 3.14 24.41 38.57
CA ALA A 16 2.55 24.95 37.34
C ALA A 16 3.46 24.71 36.11
N ALA A 17 4.78 24.89 36.25
CA ALA A 17 5.73 24.60 35.19
C ALA A 17 5.78 23.10 34.82
N ALA A 18 5.71 22.21 35.82
CA ALA A 18 5.65 20.76 35.58
C ALA A 18 4.35 20.33 34.88
N ALA A 19 3.21 20.89 35.28
CA ALA A 19 1.93 20.64 34.62
C ALA A 19 1.90 21.15 33.17
N ALA A 20 2.49 22.34 32.90
CA ALA A 20 2.63 22.87 31.55
C ALA A 20 3.57 22.01 30.68
N ALA A 21 4.65 21.46 31.25
CA ALA A 21 5.55 20.55 30.55
C ALA A 21 4.87 19.21 30.19
N ALA A 22 4.06 18.66 31.11
CA ALA A 22 3.29 17.44 30.88
C ALA A 22 2.18 17.63 29.81
N ALA A 23 1.50 18.77 29.81
CA ALA A 23 0.54 19.12 28.76
C ALA A 23 1.21 19.24 27.38
N ASN A 24 2.44 19.76 27.33
CA ASN A 24 3.22 19.86 26.09
C ASN A 24 3.68 18.49 25.57
N SER A 25 4.04 17.55 26.47
CA SER A 25 4.50 16.21 26.06
C SER A 25 3.42 15.37 25.35
N ASP A 26 2.15 15.50 25.75
CA ASP A 26 1.04 14.79 25.10
C ASP A 26 0.71 15.37 23.71
N GLN A 27 0.81 16.69 23.56
CA GLN A 27 0.60 17.36 22.28
C GLN A 27 1.74 17.08 21.28
N LEU A 28 2.96 16.85 21.78
CA LEU A 28 4.12 16.43 20.99
C LEU A 28 3.99 14.98 20.46
N ASN A 29 3.22 14.11 21.13
CA ASN A 29 3.02 12.73 20.70
C ASN A 29 1.99 12.62 19.55
N TYR A 30 0.88 13.36 19.62
CA TYR A 30 -0.15 13.32 18.57
C TYR A 30 0.33 13.94 17.26
N THR A 31 0.98 15.10 17.33
CA THR A 31 1.62 15.72 16.15
C THR A 31 2.65 14.79 15.54
N ALA A 32 3.38 14.04 16.39
CA ALA A 32 4.29 13.04 15.91
C ALA A 32 3.62 11.87 15.20
N PHE A 33 2.49 11.41 15.68
CA PHE A 33 1.75 10.30 15.09
C PHE A 33 1.17 10.65 13.72
N VAL A 34 0.48 11.79 13.58
CA VAL A 34 -0.09 12.22 12.28
C VAL A 34 0.98 12.50 11.23
N ASP A 35 2.22 12.73 11.68
CA ASP A 35 3.35 12.99 10.81
C ASP A 35 4.03 11.75 10.21
N LEU A 36 3.60 10.56 10.61
CA LEU A 36 4.15 9.31 10.09
C LEU A 36 3.62 8.97 8.70
N CYS A 37 4.42 8.24 7.92
CA CYS A 37 3.93 7.59 6.72
C CYS A 37 2.92 6.49 7.08
N ARG A 38 1.77 6.46 6.42
CA ARG A 38 0.73 5.44 6.62
C ARG A 38 1.22 4.01 6.36
N LEU A 39 2.19 3.82 5.47
CA LEU A 39 2.65 2.50 5.07
C LEU A 39 3.87 2.00 5.85
N CYS A 40 4.81 2.87 6.20
CA CYS A 40 6.05 2.45 6.88
C CYS A 40 6.22 3.00 8.30
N ALA A 41 5.32 3.86 8.78
CA ALA A 41 5.41 4.53 10.07
C ALA A 41 6.73 5.30 10.32
N ILE A 42 7.42 5.72 9.24
CA ILE A 42 8.64 6.54 9.34
C ILE A 42 8.29 8.02 9.18
N LYS A 43 8.80 8.85 10.09
CA LYS A 43 8.90 10.31 9.96
C LYS A 43 10.15 10.64 9.15
N GLY A 44 10.05 11.49 8.12
CA GLY A 44 11.23 12.04 7.45
C GLY A 44 11.45 11.65 5.98
N GLY A 45 10.39 11.37 5.23
CA GLY A 45 10.48 11.56 3.78
C GLY A 45 10.62 13.06 3.48
N SER A 46 11.53 13.46 2.58
CA SER A 46 11.64 14.84 2.07
C SER A 46 10.30 15.34 1.51
N ARG A 47 9.48 14.40 1.02
CA ARG A 47 8.17 14.65 0.44
C ARG A 47 7.12 13.65 0.94
N PHE A 48 5.97 14.19 1.35
CA PHE A 48 4.79 13.43 1.72
C PHE A 48 3.63 13.78 0.80
N CYS A 49 2.85 12.77 0.42
CA CYS A 49 1.63 12.90 -0.37
C CYS A 49 0.42 12.60 0.52
N SER A 50 -0.55 13.53 0.60
CA SER A 50 -1.83 13.28 1.29
C SER A 50 -2.68 12.32 0.45
N LEU A 51 -3.18 11.24 1.07
CA LEU A 51 -3.96 10.21 0.39
C LEU A 51 -5.37 10.66 -0.03
N PHE A 52 -5.91 11.70 0.63
CA PHE A 52 -7.30 12.13 0.46
C PHE A 52 -7.45 13.54 -0.10
N ASP A 53 -6.48 14.42 0.17
CA ASP A 53 -6.62 15.85 -0.14
C ASP A 53 -5.54 16.36 -1.13
N SER A 54 -4.80 15.45 -1.78
CA SER A 54 -3.83 15.84 -2.82
C SER A 54 -4.28 15.42 -4.22
N ARG A 55 -4.14 16.35 -5.18
CA ARG A 55 -4.35 16.09 -6.62
C ARG A 55 -3.41 15.00 -7.15
N GLU A 56 -2.20 14.92 -6.60
CA GLU A 56 -1.24 13.87 -6.95
C GLU A 56 -1.76 12.47 -6.60
N ALA A 57 -2.30 12.26 -5.40
CA ALA A 57 -2.80 10.96 -4.98
C ALA A 57 -3.98 10.51 -5.85
N GLU A 58 -4.85 11.44 -6.24
CA GLU A 58 -5.95 11.21 -7.17
C GLU A 58 -5.45 10.88 -8.57
N GLN A 59 -4.58 11.70 -9.16
CA GLN A 59 -4.04 11.48 -10.51
C GLN A 59 -3.29 10.14 -10.62
N ARG A 60 -2.55 9.76 -9.57
CA ARG A 60 -1.82 8.49 -9.51
C ARG A 60 -2.69 7.31 -9.05
N GLN A 61 -3.94 7.55 -8.66
CA GLN A 61 -4.88 6.54 -8.18
C GLN A 61 -4.33 5.73 -6.99
N LEU A 62 -3.65 6.40 -6.03
CA LEU A 62 -2.87 5.73 -4.99
C LEU A 62 -3.73 4.80 -4.11
N LEU A 63 -4.90 5.24 -3.66
CA LEU A 63 -5.79 4.41 -2.83
C LEU A 63 -6.24 3.14 -3.55
N PHE A 64 -6.53 3.23 -4.86
CA PHE A 64 -6.89 2.07 -5.67
C PHE A 64 -5.72 1.09 -5.79
N LYS A 65 -4.51 1.59 -6.11
CA LYS A 65 -3.31 0.76 -6.25
C LYS A 65 -2.92 0.08 -4.93
N ILE A 66 -2.97 0.82 -3.81
CA ILE A 66 -2.69 0.27 -2.48
C ILE A 66 -3.63 -0.90 -2.17
N ARG A 67 -4.95 -0.73 -2.34
CA ARG A 67 -5.95 -1.79 -2.10
C ARG A 67 -5.79 -2.99 -3.04
N THR A 68 -5.24 -2.76 -4.23
CA THR A 68 -5.00 -3.83 -5.22
C THR A 68 -3.79 -4.68 -4.85
N ILE A 69 -2.77 -4.09 -4.20
CA ILE A 69 -1.49 -4.74 -3.89
C ILE A 69 -1.42 -5.26 -2.46
N LEU A 70 -2.08 -4.57 -1.52
CA LEU A 70 -2.00 -4.86 -0.11
C LEU A 70 -3.40 -5.18 0.44
N PRO A 71 -3.54 -6.18 1.32
CA PRO A 71 -4.80 -6.51 1.97
C PRO A 71 -5.10 -5.53 3.14
N ILE A 72 -5.03 -4.23 2.87
CA ILE A 72 -5.28 -3.17 3.87
C ILE A 72 -6.40 -2.24 3.41
N VAL A 73 -7.22 -1.83 4.37
CA VAL A 73 -8.29 -0.84 4.16
C VAL A 73 -7.83 0.49 4.71
N ILE A 74 -7.83 1.52 3.86
CA ILE A 74 -7.51 2.90 4.23
C ILE A 74 -8.77 3.75 4.01
N THR A 75 -9.19 4.45 5.05
CA THR A 75 -10.42 5.27 5.08
C THR A 75 -10.13 6.68 5.58
N LYS A 76 -11.00 7.65 5.30
CA LYS A 76 -10.80 9.02 5.82
C LYS A 76 -11.13 9.09 7.31
N GLU A 77 -11.98 8.17 7.77
CA GLU A 77 -12.57 8.10 9.11
C GLU A 77 -11.65 7.42 10.14
N ASP A 78 -10.69 6.61 9.70
CA ASP A 78 -9.75 5.98 10.65
C ASP A 78 -8.85 7.01 11.36
N LEU A 79 -8.45 6.73 12.60
CA LEU A 79 -7.57 7.60 13.40
C LEU A 79 -6.09 7.29 13.15
N LEU A 80 -5.72 7.11 11.88
CA LEU A 80 -4.37 6.70 11.47
C LEU A 80 -3.79 7.73 10.48
N PRO A 81 -2.47 7.72 10.21
CA PRO A 81 -1.84 8.73 9.35
C PRO A 81 -2.47 8.77 7.95
N LYS A 82 -2.65 9.98 7.42
CA LYS A 82 -3.34 10.23 6.14
C LYS A 82 -2.40 10.53 4.98
N LYS A 83 -1.09 10.42 5.21
CA LYS A 83 -0.05 10.72 4.23
C LYS A 83 0.88 9.55 4.01
N VAL A 84 1.46 9.46 2.82
CA VAL A 84 2.44 8.44 2.43
C VAL A 84 3.71 9.16 1.98
N CYS A 85 4.88 8.64 2.38
CA CYS A 85 6.16 9.17 1.92
C CYS A 85 6.48 8.70 0.50
N GLU A 86 7.29 9.47 -0.23
CA GLU A 86 7.67 9.20 -1.62
C GLU A 86 8.19 7.77 -1.85
N ARG A 87 9.09 7.27 -0.99
CA ARG A 87 9.59 5.89 -1.07
C ARG A 87 8.48 4.83 -1.10
N CYS A 88 7.46 5.00 -0.26
CA CYS A 88 6.35 4.06 -0.23
C CYS A 88 5.42 4.22 -1.43
N VAL A 89 5.30 5.44 -1.98
CA VAL A 89 4.57 5.67 -3.22
C VAL A 89 5.27 4.96 -4.38
N ASP A 90 6.58 5.11 -4.53
CA ASP A 90 7.35 4.47 -5.61
C ASP A 90 7.26 2.94 -5.52
N GLN A 91 7.39 2.38 -4.31
CA GLN A 91 7.23 0.94 -4.10
C GLN A 91 5.83 0.44 -4.51
N ILE A 92 4.77 1.21 -4.24
CA ILE A 92 3.40 0.85 -4.64
C ILE A 92 3.24 0.88 -6.16
N GLU A 93 3.81 1.88 -6.84
CA GLU A 93 3.76 1.97 -8.30
C GLU A 93 4.48 0.81 -8.96
N GLU A 94 5.72 0.53 -8.54
CA GLU A 94 6.51 -0.59 -9.05
C GLU A 94 5.79 -1.92 -8.83
N SER A 95 5.26 -2.13 -7.62
CA SER A 95 4.53 -3.36 -7.28
C SER A 95 3.26 -3.49 -8.12
N PHE A 96 2.53 -2.39 -8.36
CA PHE A 96 1.32 -2.40 -9.17
C PHE A 96 1.61 -2.72 -10.64
N ALA A 97 2.66 -2.11 -11.21
CA ALA A 97 3.11 -2.43 -12.56
C ALA A 97 3.53 -3.90 -12.68
N TRP A 98 4.32 -4.38 -11.72
CA TRP A 98 4.74 -5.78 -11.65
C TRP A 98 3.55 -6.75 -11.57
N ARG A 99 2.60 -6.51 -10.65
CA ARG A 99 1.37 -7.32 -10.54
C ARG A 99 0.59 -7.33 -11.86
N THR A 100 0.43 -6.18 -12.49
CA THR A 100 -0.32 -6.06 -13.75
C THR A 100 0.33 -6.91 -14.84
N ASN A 101 1.65 -6.86 -14.96
CA ASN A 101 2.40 -7.69 -15.89
C ASN A 101 2.21 -9.19 -15.61
N CYS A 102 2.28 -9.61 -14.35
CA CYS A 102 2.05 -11.02 -13.97
C CYS A 102 0.64 -11.49 -14.34
N VAL A 103 -0.40 -10.69 -14.05
CA VAL A 103 -1.80 -11.03 -14.38
C VAL A 103 -2.01 -11.12 -15.89
N GLN A 104 -1.45 -10.19 -16.66
CA GLN A 104 -1.53 -10.23 -18.13
C GLN A 104 -0.79 -11.45 -18.70
N THR A 105 0.40 -11.72 -18.18
CA THR A 105 1.21 -12.88 -18.59
C THR A 105 0.46 -14.18 -18.34
N GLU A 106 -0.19 -14.32 -17.18
CA GLU A 106 -1.00 -15.50 -16.85
C GLU A 106 -2.11 -15.74 -17.88
N VAL A 107 -2.82 -14.69 -18.30
CA VAL A 107 -3.87 -14.79 -19.34
C VAL A 107 -3.26 -15.24 -20.67
N ILE A 108 -2.14 -14.65 -21.08
CA ILE A 108 -1.45 -15.01 -22.33
C ILE A 108 -1.03 -16.48 -22.31
N LEU A 109 -0.41 -16.93 -21.21
CA LEU A 109 0.05 -18.31 -21.07
C LEU A 109 -1.11 -19.31 -21.08
N ARG A 110 -2.25 -18.98 -20.45
CA ARG A 110 -3.47 -19.81 -20.50
C ARG A 110 -4.01 -19.93 -21.92
N ASN A 111 -4.15 -18.81 -22.62
CA ASN A 111 -4.64 -18.80 -24.00
C ASN A 111 -3.72 -19.59 -24.94
N TYR A 112 -2.40 -19.48 -24.74
CA TYR A 112 -1.41 -20.26 -25.48
C TYR A 112 -1.57 -21.76 -25.21
N ALA A 113 -1.68 -22.16 -23.94
CA ALA A 113 -1.86 -23.56 -23.56
C ALA A 113 -3.16 -24.14 -24.12
N GLU A 114 -4.26 -23.38 -24.13
CA GLU A 114 -5.52 -23.78 -24.73
C GLU A 114 -5.42 -23.93 -26.25
N SER A 115 -4.84 -22.95 -26.95
CA SER A 115 -4.65 -23.00 -28.40
C SER A 115 -3.82 -24.23 -28.81
N MET A 116 -2.75 -24.51 -28.07
CA MET A 116 -1.92 -25.69 -28.30
C MET A 116 -2.70 -27.00 -28.14
N ARG A 117 -3.59 -27.10 -27.13
CA ARG A 117 -4.45 -28.29 -26.97
C ARG A 117 -5.36 -28.53 -28.18
N PHE A 118 -5.96 -27.48 -28.74
CA PHE A 118 -6.80 -27.59 -29.94
C PHE A 118 -6.01 -28.06 -31.17
N VAL A 119 -4.80 -27.52 -31.37
CA VAL A 119 -3.92 -27.91 -32.49
C VAL A 119 -3.54 -29.38 -32.35
N THR A 120 -3.09 -29.81 -31.16
CA THR A 120 -2.72 -31.22 -30.92
C THR A 120 -3.90 -32.17 -31.14
N ALA A 121 -5.11 -31.81 -30.70
CA ALA A 121 -6.30 -32.63 -30.92
C ALA A 121 -6.63 -32.78 -32.42
N THR A 122 -6.52 -31.70 -33.18
CA THR A 122 -6.76 -31.71 -34.63
C THR A 122 -5.74 -32.57 -35.38
N ILE A 123 -4.45 -32.43 -35.05
CA ILE A 123 -3.38 -33.24 -35.65
C ILE A 123 -3.61 -34.72 -35.35
N ASN A 124 -3.89 -35.07 -34.09
CA ASN A 124 -4.15 -36.46 -33.70
C ASN A 124 -5.35 -37.05 -34.46
N PHE A 125 -6.41 -36.28 -34.66
CA PHE A 125 -7.55 -36.69 -35.47
C PHE A 125 -7.16 -36.95 -36.93
N GLN A 126 -6.40 -36.04 -37.55
CA GLN A 126 -5.91 -36.22 -38.93
C GLN A 126 -5.00 -37.44 -39.09
N VAL A 127 -4.11 -37.68 -38.13
CA VAL A 127 -3.24 -38.88 -38.10
C VAL A 127 -4.08 -40.16 -37.97
N SER A 128 -5.12 -40.15 -37.15
CA SER A 128 -6.02 -41.31 -37.01
C SER A 128 -6.79 -41.64 -38.28
N LEU A 129 -7.21 -40.62 -39.04
CA LEU A 129 -7.89 -40.79 -40.32
C LEU A 129 -6.93 -41.32 -41.40
N SER A 130 -5.73 -40.76 -41.47
CA SER A 130 -4.72 -41.19 -42.45
C SER A 130 -4.16 -42.58 -42.16
N GLY A 131 -4.10 -43.00 -40.89
CA GLY A 131 -3.78 -44.38 -40.50
C GLY A 131 -4.85 -45.41 -40.87
N ARG A 132 -6.13 -45.00 -40.97
CA ARG A 132 -7.22 -45.89 -41.42
C ARG A 132 -7.23 -46.11 -42.94
N SER A 133 -6.69 -45.19 -43.73
CA SER A 133 -6.66 -45.29 -45.20
C SER A 133 -5.64 -46.31 -45.74
N ASN A 134 -4.79 -46.88 -44.89
CA ASN A 134 -3.76 -47.85 -45.29
C ASN A 134 -4.17 -49.33 -45.10
N VAL A 135 -5.45 -49.60 -44.83
CA VAL A 135 -5.96 -50.97 -44.62
C VAL A 135 -6.76 -51.44 -45.86
N HIS A 136 -6.06 -52.19 -46.71
CA HIS A 136 -6.52 -53.12 -47.77
C HIS A 136 -7.18 -52.58 -49.05
N TYR A 137 -6.67 -53.03 -50.21
CA TYR A 137 -7.32 -54.06 -51.05
C TYR A 137 -6.25 -54.93 -51.73
N ASN A 138 -6.24 -56.24 -51.44
CA ASN A 138 -5.65 -57.33 -52.23
C ASN A 138 -6.53 -58.56 -52.00
#